data_AF-A0A935I089-F1
#
_entry.id   AF-A0A935I089-F1
#
_cell.length_a   1.000
_cell.length_b   1.000
_cell.length_c   1.000
_cell.angle_alpha   90.00
_cell.angle_beta   90.00
_cell.angle_gamma   90.00
#
_symmetry.space_group_name_H-M   'P 1'
#
loop_
_entity.id
_entity.type
_entity.pdbx_description
1 polymer ?
#
loop_
_entity_poly.entity_id
_entity_poly.type
_entity_poly.pdbx_seq_one_letter_code
_entity_poly.pdbx_strand_id
1 'polypeptide(L)'
;MVFSYKVVKNPLITDAAALRNYYESVKDVVSTDDKTVVITMSQPYFLAEYFLGGLWIVPKHIFDPKGLTDRYTFDEANSMDKAQANAALKDFATWYNTAEVKRDTKLNVGSGPYIFDEWKTGESVTLRRNPKHWAAGKDKWNRPTWKLIYKVVNDRNSAVVALKNGELDFMEYVPASKFAEEIDTVATPFLRKYAFPTQAYSYIGFNTERAVLSDPKVRKAMAYCRTAMPIKQVVRGRQ
;
A
#
# COMPACT_ATOMS: atom_id res chain seq x y z
N MET A 1 -11.80 0.21 15.10
CA MET A 1 -10.40 0.72 15.14
C MET A 1 -9.48 -0.21 15.92
N VAL A 2 -9.77 -0.54 17.19
CA VAL A 2 -8.95 -1.46 18.02
C VAL A 2 -8.56 -2.74 17.28
N PHE A 3 -9.53 -3.40 16.63
CA PHE A 3 -9.29 -4.59 15.81
C PHE A 3 -8.21 -4.36 14.74
N SER A 4 -8.30 -3.28 13.95
CA SER A 4 -7.35 -2.97 12.87
C SER A 4 -5.93 -2.79 13.41
N TYR A 5 -5.78 -2.18 14.60
CA TYR A 5 -4.50 -2.13 15.29
C TYR A 5 -3.99 -3.52 15.68
N LYS A 6 -4.84 -4.38 16.26
CA LYS A 6 -4.45 -5.76 16.59
C LYS A 6 -4.00 -6.56 15.36
N VAL A 7 -4.60 -6.33 14.20
CA VAL A 7 -4.15 -6.92 12.92
C VAL A 7 -2.73 -6.46 12.60
N VAL A 8 -2.46 -5.15 12.61
CA VAL A 8 -1.12 -4.64 12.30
C VAL A 8 -0.09 -5.18 13.30
N LYS A 9 -0.44 -5.19 14.59
CA LYS A 9 0.49 -5.55 15.67
C LYS A 9 0.81 -7.04 15.68
N ASN A 10 -0.13 -7.94 15.35
CA ASN A 10 0.15 -9.38 15.26
C ASN A 10 1.35 -9.68 14.34
N PRO A 11 2.50 -10.14 14.85
CA PRO A 11 3.75 -10.26 14.11
C PRO A 11 3.75 -11.42 13.11
N LEU A 12 2.78 -12.33 13.21
CA LEU A 12 2.61 -13.49 12.33
C LEU A 12 1.90 -13.16 11.01
N ILE A 13 1.35 -11.95 10.87
CA ILE A 13 0.75 -11.47 9.62
C ILE A 13 1.86 -10.98 8.69
N THR A 14 1.98 -11.52 7.49
CA THR A 14 3.11 -11.15 6.62
C THR A 14 2.92 -9.77 5.99
N ASP A 15 1.69 -9.45 5.60
CA ASP A 15 1.40 -8.26 4.80
C ASP A 15 1.50 -6.95 5.60
N ALA A 16 1.38 -7.03 6.93
CA ALA A 16 1.51 -5.87 7.81
C ALA A 16 2.96 -5.59 8.26
N ALA A 17 3.95 -6.40 7.84
CA ALA A 17 5.33 -6.29 8.31
C ALA A 17 5.96 -4.93 8.05
N ALA A 18 5.79 -4.38 6.85
CA ALA A 18 6.32 -3.05 6.51
C ALA A 18 5.63 -1.92 7.28
N LEU A 19 4.36 -2.10 7.66
CA LEU A 19 3.60 -1.12 8.42
C LEU A 19 3.99 -1.10 9.90
N ARG A 20 4.34 -2.24 10.49
CA ARG A 20 4.60 -2.37 11.95
C ARG A 20 5.59 -1.38 12.52
N ASN A 21 6.63 -1.02 11.76
CA ASN A 21 7.64 -0.05 12.19
C ASN A 21 7.01 1.29 12.60
N TYR A 22 5.93 1.71 11.93
CA TYR A 22 5.22 2.95 12.23
C TYR A 22 4.32 2.86 13.47
N TYR A 23 4.05 1.65 13.95
CA TYR A 23 3.21 1.38 15.11
C TYR A 23 3.99 0.74 16.26
N GLU A 24 5.33 0.66 16.16
CA GLU A 24 6.20 0.02 17.15
C GLU A 24 5.97 0.62 18.55
N SER A 25 5.86 1.95 18.62
CA SER A 25 5.66 2.65 19.89
C SER A 25 4.26 2.46 20.50
N VAL A 26 3.27 1.92 19.76
CA VAL A 26 1.92 1.66 20.27
C VAL A 26 1.95 0.51 21.29
N LYS A 27 1.70 0.85 22.57
CA LYS A 27 1.61 -0.11 23.68
C LYS A 27 0.23 -0.72 23.79
N ASP A 28 -0.80 0.10 23.67
CA ASP A 28 -2.19 -0.33 23.88
C ASP A 28 -3.17 0.57 23.12
N VAL A 29 -4.34 0.03 22.79
CA VAL A 29 -5.42 0.74 22.11
C VAL A 29 -6.76 0.29 22.69
N VAL A 30 -7.49 1.22 23.30
CA VAL A 30 -8.77 0.93 23.97
C VAL A 30 -9.89 1.79 23.38
N SER A 31 -11.09 1.22 23.29
CA SER A 31 -12.31 1.98 22.98
C SER A 31 -12.92 2.42 24.31
N THR A 32 -13.11 3.71 24.52
CA THR A 32 -13.75 4.23 25.75
C THR A 32 -15.26 4.34 25.60
N ASP A 33 -15.73 4.46 24.36
CA ASP A 33 -17.14 4.42 23.95
C ASP A 33 -17.22 3.93 22.48
N ASP A 34 -18.41 4.02 21.86
CA ASP A 34 -18.69 3.56 20.50
C ASP A 34 -17.96 4.33 19.39
N LYS A 35 -17.41 5.51 19.69
CA LYS A 35 -16.82 6.45 18.72
C LYS A 35 -15.42 6.94 19.11
N THR A 36 -14.98 6.68 20.34
CA THR A 36 -13.72 7.18 20.89
C THR A 36 -12.74 6.05 21.15
N VAL A 37 -11.50 6.27 20.71
CA VAL A 37 -10.38 5.34 20.91
C VAL A 37 -9.22 6.09 21.52
N VAL A 38 -8.62 5.52 22.56
CA VAL A 38 -7.43 6.03 23.22
C VAL A 38 -6.25 5.13 22.86
N ILE A 39 -5.17 5.73 22.37
CA ILE A 39 -3.95 5.03 21.97
C ILE A 39 -2.85 5.40 22.96
N THR A 40 -2.31 4.40 23.64
CA THR A 40 -1.20 4.57 24.59
C THR A 40 0.11 4.25 23.89
N MET A 41 1.06 5.17 23.96
CA MET A 41 2.37 5.03 23.34
C MET A 41 3.48 4.87 24.39
N SER A 42 4.53 4.12 24.04
CA SER A 42 5.75 3.95 24.84
C SER A 42 6.63 5.18 24.82
N GLN A 43 6.63 5.91 23.71
CA GLN A 43 7.43 7.08 23.45
C GLN A 43 6.76 7.94 22.37
N PRO A 44 7.00 9.27 22.35
CA PRO A 44 6.54 10.13 21.26
C PRO A 44 7.07 9.65 19.90
N TYR A 45 6.25 9.78 18.86
CA TYR A 45 6.66 9.49 17.49
C TYR A 45 6.24 10.66 16.60
N PHE A 46 7.19 11.22 15.84
CA PHE A 46 6.96 12.47 15.09
C PHE A 46 5.93 12.33 13.96
N LEU A 47 5.68 11.11 13.45
CA LEU A 47 4.61 10.83 12.48
C LEU A 47 3.38 10.16 13.12
N ALA A 48 3.25 10.25 14.45
CA ALA A 48 2.14 9.63 15.18
C ALA A 48 0.78 10.06 14.62
N GLU A 49 0.55 11.35 14.39
CA GLU A 49 -0.73 11.83 13.86
C GLU A 49 -1.08 11.21 12.51
N TYR A 50 -0.09 11.16 11.59
CA TYR A 50 -0.27 10.61 10.26
C TYR A 50 -0.57 9.11 10.28
N PHE A 51 0.22 8.32 11.00
CA PHE A 51 0.07 6.86 11.00
C PHE A 51 -1.06 6.39 11.92
N LEU A 52 -1.17 6.96 13.12
CA LEU A 52 -2.16 6.51 14.09
C LEU A 52 -3.56 6.98 13.72
N GLY A 53 -3.70 8.20 13.19
CA GLY A 53 -4.97 8.70 12.67
C GLY A 53 -5.33 8.16 11.27
N GLY A 54 -4.32 7.80 10.47
CA GLY A 54 -4.46 7.39 9.08
C GLY A 54 -4.51 5.87 8.83
N LEU A 55 -4.50 5.04 9.88
CA LEU A 55 -4.57 3.59 9.74
C LEU A 55 -5.82 3.18 8.95
N TRP A 56 -5.66 2.32 7.96
CA TRP A 56 -6.79 1.74 7.25
C TRP A 56 -7.65 0.88 8.19
N ILE A 57 -8.91 1.29 8.36
CA ILE A 57 -9.84 0.61 9.24
C ILE A 57 -10.49 -0.56 8.50
N VAL A 58 -10.26 -1.76 9.03
CA VAL A 58 -10.87 -3.00 8.57
C VAL A 58 -12.05 -3.43 9.47
N PRO A 59 -13.16 -3.94 8.90
CA PRO A 59 -14.35 -4.30 9.65
C PRO A 59 -14.18 -5.60 10.45
N LYS A 60 -14.16 -5.47 11.80
CA LYS A 60 -14.03 -6.62 12.71
C LYS A 60 -15.08 -7.71 12.48
N HIS A 61 -16.34 -7.33 12.25
CA HIS A 61 -17.43 -8.29 12.08
C HIS A 61 -17.31 -9.16 10.81
N ILE A 62 -16.48 -8.75 9.84
CA ILE A 62 -16.18 -9.53 8.62
C ILE A 62 -14.90 -10.33 8.82
N PHE A 63 -13.84 -9.69 9.33
CA PHE A 63 -12.52 -10.31 9.40
C PHE A 63 -12.30 -11.17 10.65
N ASP A 64 -13.10 -11.02 11.71
CA ASP A 64 -12.96 -11.80 12.93
C ASP A 64 -14.31 -12.28 13.46
N PRO A 65 -15.06 -13.08 12.68
CA PRO A 65 -16.37 -13.59 13.10
C PRO A 65 -16.27 -14.55 14.29
N LYS A 66 -15.09 -15.12 14.55
CA LYS A 66 -14.80 -16.03 15.67
C LYS A 66 -14.37 -15.30 16.95
N GLY A 67 -14.19 -13.97 16.89
CA GLY A 67 -13.71 -13.16 18.01
C GLY A 67 -12.33 -13.59 18.51
N LEU A 68 -11.44 -14.06 17.62
CA LEU A 68 -10.08 -14.46 17.97
C LEU A 68 -9.27 -13.28 18.48
N THR A 69 -9.49 -12.09 17.93
CA THR A 69 -8.77 -10.88 18.32
C THR A 69 -9.13 -10.35 19.69
N ASP A 70 -10.22 -10.82 20.29
CA ASP A 70 -10.58 -10.51 21.68
C ASP A 70 -9.84 -11.40 22.69
N ARG A 71 -9.24 -12.50 22.23
CA ARG A 71 -8.58 -13.52 23.08
C ARG A 71 -7.09 -13.29 23.30
N TYR A 72 -6.58 -12.14 22.87
CA TYR A 72 -5.20 -11.75 23.09
C TYR A 72 -5.07 -10.24 23.31
N THR A 73 -4.03 -9.87 24.03
CA THR A 73 -3.67 -8.50 24.41
C THR A 73 -2.73 -7.86 23.38
N PHE A 74 -2.55 -6.54 23.48
CA PHE A 74 -1.50 -5.85 22.71
C PHE A 74 -0.10 -6.28 23.13
N ASP A 75 0.13 -6.58 24.41
CA ASP A 75 1.41 -7.10 24.90
C ASP A 75 1.79 -8.43 24.24
N GLU A 76 0.84 -9.36 24.10
CA GLU A 76 1.05 -10.61 23.36
C GLU A 76 1.27 -10.35 21.87
N ALA A 77 0.50 -9.44 21.27
CA ALA A 77 0.69 -9.06 19.86
C ALA A 77 1.97 -8.25 19.62
N ASN A 78 2.62 -7.71 20.65
CA ASN A 78 3.85 -6.92 20.52
C ASN A 78 5.13 -7.76 20.57
N SER A 79 5.01 -9.06 20.84
CA SER A 79 6.15 -9.96 21.00
C SER A 79 6.01 -11.15 20.07
N MET A 80 7.07 -11.43 19.30
CA MET A 80 7.11 -12.62 18.43
C MET A 80 6.92 -13.90 19.23
N ASP A 81 7.63 -14.05 20.35
CA ASP A 81 7.59 -15.25 21.18
C ASP A 81 6.19 -15.47 21.79
N LYS A 82 5.58 -14.41 22.34
CA LYS A 82 4.22 -14.48 22.89
C LYS A 82 3.19 -14.79 21.80
N ALA A 83 3.34 -14.18 20.62
CA ALA A 83 2.44 -14.44 19.50
C ALA A 83 2.53 -15.89 18.99
N GLN A 84 3.72 -16.48 18.95
CA GLN A 84 3.91 -17.90 18.60
C GLN A 84 3.32 -18.84 19.65
N ALA A 85 3.33 -18.46 20.93
CA ALA A 85 2.72 -19.23 22.01
C ALA A 85 1.19 -19.16 22.01
N ASN A 86 0.59 -18.04 21.56
CA ASN A 86 -0.85 -17.82 21.60
C ASN A 86 -1.57 -18.43 20.37
N ALA A 87 -2.50 -19.37 20.61
CA ALA A 87 -3.26 -20.05 19.55
C ALA A 87 -4.15 -19.10 18.73
N ALA A 88 -4.80 -18.13 19.36
CA ALA A 88 -5.70 -17.20 18.66
C ALA A 88 -4.94 -16.27 17.70
N LEU A 89 -3.73 -15.81 18.08
CA LEU A 89 -2.84 -15.03 17.21
C LEU A 89 -2.40 -15.83 15.98
N LYS A 90 -2.03 -17.10 16.18
CA LYS A 90 -1.66 -18.02 15.09
C LYS A 90 -2.82 -18.31 14.15
N ASP A 91 -3.95 -18.74 14.70
CA ASP A 91 -5.14 -19.12 13.91
C ASP A 91 -5.63 -17.95 13.06
N PHE A 92 -5.69 -16.74 13.64
CA PHE A 92 -6.05 -15.54 12.92
C PHE A 92 -5.04 -15.23 11.80
N ALA A 93 -3.74 -15.27 12.09
CA ALA A 93 -2.71 -14.98 11.10
C ALA A 93 -2.68 -15.99 9.95
N THR A 94 -2.83 -17.29 10.25
CA THR A 94 -2.88 -18.35 9.24
C THR A 94 -4.03 -18.11 8.27
N TRP A 95 -5.22 -17.81 8.77
CA TRP A 95 -6.37 -17.48 7.91
C TRP A 95 -6.16 -16.17 7.14
N TYR A 96 -5.74 -15.10 7.83
CA TYR A 96 -5.58 -13.77 7.23
C TYR A 96 -4.54 -13.73 6.11
N ASN A 97 -3.48 -14.54 6.20
CA ASN A 97 -2.42 -14.59 5.20
C ASN A 97 -2.82 -15.36 3.92
N THR A 98 -3.97 -16.03 3.88
CA THR A 98 -4.42 -16.78 2.70
C THR A 98 -4.68 -15.88 1.49
N ALA A 99 -4.50 -16.42 0.28
CA ALA A 99 -4.78 -15.67 -0.95
C ALA A 99 -6.28 -15.37 -1.13
N GLU A 100 -7.16 -16.21 -0.59
CA GLU A 100 -8.61 -16.03 -0.65
C GLU A 100 -9.04 -14.76 0.09
N VAL A 101 -8.56 -14.57 1.33
CA VAL A 101 -8.83 -13.36 2.12
C VAL A 101 -8.43 -12.09 1.38
N LYS A 102 -7.40 -12.14 0.53
CA LYS A 102 -6.89 -10.99 -0.23
C LYS A 102 -7.67 -10.70 -1.51
N ARG A 103 -8.44 -11.66 -2.03
CA ARG A 103 -9.09 -11.58 -3.35
C ARG A 103 -10.61 -11.65 -3.29
N ASP A 104 -11.18 -12.18 -2.21
CA ASP A 104 -12.62 -12.26 -2.05
C ASP A 104 -13.22 -10.86 -1.83
N THR A 105 -14.11 -10.47 -2.73
CA THR A 105 -14.81 -9.18 -2.70
C THR A 105 -15.75 -9.05 -1.50
N LYS A 106 -16.22 -10.17 -0.94
CA LYS A 106 -17.06 -10.20 0.27
C LYS A 106 -16.27 -9.97 1.55
N LEU A 107 -14.98 -10.33 1.56
CA LEU A 107 -14.09 -10.09 2.70
C LEU A 107 -13.44 -8.72 2.63
N ASN A 108 -13.06 -8.26 1.43
CA ASN A 108 -12.39 -6.98 1.20
C ASN A 108 -13.37 -5.80 1.15
N VAL A 109 -14.10 -5.62 2.24
CA VAL A 109 -15.04 -4.51 2.43
C VAL A 109 -14.35 -3.37 3.17
N GLY A 110 -14.44 -2.16 2.60
CA GLY A 110 -13.90 -0.94 3.19
C GLY A 110 -14.95 0.17 3.29
N SER A 111 -14.55 1.28 3.90
CA SER A 111 -15.38 2.49 4.06
C SER A 111 -15.17 3.54 2.96
N GLY A 112 -14.48 3.17 1.89
CA GLY A 112 -14.11 4.08 0.79
C GLY A 112 -15.26 4.42 -0.17
N PRO A 113 -15.01 5.34 -1.12
CA PRO A 113 -15.99 5.78 -2.11
C PRO A 113 -16.28 4.73 -3.20
N TYR A 114 -15.50 3.66 -3.26
CA TYR A 114 -15.72 2.54 -4.18
C TYR A 114 -15.77 1.20 -3.41
N ILE A 115 -16.60 0.31 -3.89
CA ILE A 115 -16.75 -1.08 -3.45
C ILE A 115 -15.95 -1.95 -4.42
N PHE A 116 -15.20 -2.90 -3.88
CA PHE A 116 -14.52 -3.90 -4.65
C PHE A 116 -15.54 -4.88 -5.25
N ASP A 117 -15.58 -4.93 -6.58
CA ASP A 117 -16.67 -5.57 -7.34
C ASP A 117 -16.22 -6.91 -7.94
N GLU A 118 -15.06 -6.95 -8.58
CA GLU A 118 -14.57 -8.14 -9.27
C GLU A 118 -13.04 -8.18 -9.32
N TRP A 119 -12.49 -9.38 -9.20
CA TRP A 119 -11.08 -9.67 -9.42
C TRP A 119 -10.90 -10.74 -10.50
N LYS A 120 -10.27 -10.38 -11.61
CA LYS A 120 -9.85 -11.30 -12.66
C LYS A 120 -8.33 -11.40 -12.65
N THR A 121 -7.83 -12.52 -12.14
CA THR A 121 -6.39 -12.74 -11.93
C THR A 121 -5.61 -12.54 -13.23
N GLY A 122 -4.64 -11.62 -13.22
CA GLY A 122 -3.79 -11.31 -14.36
C GLY A 122 -4.45 -10.45 -15.45
N GLU A 123 -5.71 -10.07 -15.28
CA GLU A 123 -6.47 -9.29 -16.27
C GLU A 123 -6.91 -7.94 -15.71
N SER A 124 -7.73 -7.92 -14.65
CA SER A 124 -8.25 -6.66 -14.11
C SER A 124 -8.78 -6.75 -12.67
N VAL A 125 -8.85 -5.59 -12.03
CA VAL A 125 -9.58 -5.37 -10.77
C VAL A 125 -10.63 -4.29 -11.01
N THR A 126 -11.88 -4.63 -10.73
CA THR A 126 -13.02 -3.72 -10.89
C THR A 126 -13.48 -3.19 -9.54
N LEU A 127 -13.62 -1.87 -9.45
CA LEU A 127 -14.30 -1.20 -8.34
C LEU A 127 -15.54 -0.47 -8.87
N ARG A 128 -16.65 -0.52 -8.14
CA ARG A 128 -17.87 0.24 -8.45
C ARG A 128 -18.14 1.29 -7.39
N ARG A 129 -18.73 2.43 -7.77
CA ARG A 129 -19.03 3.52 -6.84
C ARG A 129 -19.91 3.02 -5.69
N ASN A 130 -19.60 3.46 -4.47
CA ASN A 130 -20.39 3.18 -3.29
C ASN A 130 -21.53 4.22 -3.17
N PRO A 131 -22.79 3.87 -3.49
CA PRO A 131 -23.90 4.83 -3.39
C PRO A 131 -24.22 5.23 -1.94
N LYS A 132 -23.78 4.42 -0.96
CA LYS A 132 -23.98 4.64 0.48
C LYS A 132 -22.72 5.16 1.18
N HIS A 133 -21.76 5.73 0.44
CA HIS A 133 -20.57 6.31 1.05
C HIS A 133 -20.98 7.41 2.04
N TRP A 134 -20.40 7.38 3.26
CA TRP A 134 -20.73 8.30 4.35
C TRP A 134 -20.49 9.79 4.00
N ALA A 135 -19.69 10.06 2.97
CA ALA A 135 -19.45 11.40 2.47
C ALA A 135 -20.05 11.65 1.06
N ALA A 136 -21.02 10.83 0.64
CA ALA A 136 -21.75 11.07 -0.61
C ALA A 136 -22.40 12.47 -0.59
N GLY A 137 -22.34 13.16 -1.73
CA GLY A 137 -22.86 14.53 -1.86
C GLY A 137 -21.96 15.63 -1.29
N LYS A 138 -20.79 15.30 -0.72
CA LYS A 138 -19.78 16.29 -0.30
C LYS A 138 -18.73 16.45 -1.40
N ASP A 139 -18.47 17.69 -1.82
CA ASP A 139 -17.65 18.04 -3.00
C ASP A 139 -16.30 17.31 -3.06
N LYS A 140 -15.57 17.25 -1.93
CA LYS A 140 -14.25 16.59 -1.88
C LYS A 140 -14.25 15.08 -2.14
N TRP A 141 -15.41 14.42 -2.07
CA TRP A 141 -15.55 12.97 -2.26
C TRP A 141 -16.47 12.60 -3.41
N ASN A 142 -17.06 13.60 -4.08
CA ASN A 142 -17.95 13.37 -5.20
C ASN A 142 -17.13 13.07 -6.46
N ARG A 143 -16.71 11.82 -6.61
CA ARG A 143 -16.07 11.34 -7.84
C ARG A 143 -17.15 11.05 -8.90
N PRO A 144 -17.02 11.58 -10.13
CA PRO A 144 -18.03 11.41 -11.19
C PRO A 144 -18.05 9.97 -11.74
N THR A 145 -16.97 9.22 -11.56
CA THR A 145 -16.79 7.92 -12.19
C THR A 145 -17.56 6.82 -11.45
N TRP A 146 -18.45 6.13 -12.17
CA TRP A 146 -19.29 5.05 -11.66
C TRP A 146 -18.53 3.73 -11.47
N LYS A 147 -17.50 3.48 -12.28
CA LYS A 147 -16.67 2.26 -12.24
C LYS A 147 -15.21 2.56 -12.55
N LEU A 148 -14.31 1.95 -11.79
CA LEU A 148 -12.87 1.98 -12.03
C LEU A 148 -12.43 0.57 -12.40
N ILE A 149 -11.66 0.44 -13.48
CA ILE A 149 -11.11 -0.83 -13.93
C ILE A 149 -9.59 -0.68 -13.97
N TYR A 150 -8.91 -1.34 -13.04
CA TYR A 150 -7.46 -1.45 -13.03
C TYR A 150 -7.06 -2.61 -13.93
N LYS A 151 -6.72 -2.31 -15.19
CA LYS A 151 -6.29 -3.31 -16.18
C LYS A 151 -4.82 -3.65 -15.96
N VAL A 152 -4.50 -4.95 -15.96
CA VAL A 152 -3.12 -5.44 -15.89
C VAL A 152 -2.54 -5.40 -17.31
N VAL A 153 -1.55 -4.54 -17.52
CA VAL A 153 -0.77 -4.48 -18.76
C VAL A 153 0.71 -4.62 -18.39
N ASN A 154 1.28 -5.79 -18.66
CA ASN A 154 2.63 -6.13 -18.19
C ASN A 154 3.74 -5.37 -18.95
N ASP A 155 3.52 -5.06 -20.23
CA ASP A 155 4.46 -4.29 -21.03
C ASP A 155 4.06 -2.81 -21.09
N ARG A 156 5.00 -1.93 -20.71
CA ARG A 156 4.75 -0.49 -20.66
C ARG A 156 4.63 0.16 -22.03
N ASN A 157 5.28 -0.38 -23.07
CA ASN A 157 5.14 0.17 -24.41
C ASN A 157 3.74 -0.15 -24.96
N SER A 158 3.25 -1.38 -24.75
CA SER A 158 1.87 -1.75 -25.06
C SER A 158 0.87 -0.89 -24.30
N ALA A 159 1.13 -0.57 -23.03
CA ALA A 159 0.27 0.34 -22.26
C ALA A 159 0.23 1.77 -22.83
N VAL A 160 1.36 2.30 -23.32
CA VAL A 160 1.40 3.61 -24.00
C VAL A 160 0.58 3.60 -25.30
N VAL A 161 0.67 2.53 -26.09
CA VAL A 161 -0.16 2.38 -27.29
C VAL A 161 -1.65 2.32 -26.93
N ALA A 162 -2.02 1.53 -25.93
CA ALA A 162 -3.40 1.43 -25.45
C ALA A 162 -3.94 2.79 -24.95
N LEU A 163 -3.12 3.56 -24.22
CA LEU A 163 -3.46 4.93 -23.80
C LEU A 163 -3.71 5.85 -25.00
N LYS A 164 -2.85 5.83 -26.01
CA LYS A 164 -3.00 6.63 -27.23
C LYS A 164 -4.22 6.23 -28.07
N ASN A 165 -4.65 4.97 -27.98
CA ASN A 165 -5.86 4.47 -28.64
C ASN A 165 -7.13 4.73 -27.84
N GLY A 166 -7.05 5.29 -26.63
CA GLY A 166 -8.20 5.51 -25.74
C GLY A 166 -8.71 4.24 -25.04
N GLU A 167 -7.93 3.16 -25.03
CA GLU A 167 -8.26 1.94 -24.28
C GLU A 167 -7.94 2.06 -22.78
N LEU A 168 -7.09 3.03 -22.41
CA LEU A 168 -6.77 3.39 -21.03
C LEU A 168 -7.04 4.88 -20.84
N ASP A 169 -7.68 5.25 -19.74
CA ASP A 169 -7.92 6.65 -19.39
C ASP A 169 -6.77 7.26 -18.57
N PHE A 170 -5.97 6.42 -17.92
CA PHE A 170 -4.94 6.84 -16.98
C PHE A 170 -3.76 5.87 -16.95
N MET A 171 -2.55 6.42 -16.88
CA MET A 171 -1.30 5.69 -16.69
C MET A 171 -0.40 6.48 -15.75
N GLU A 172 -0.13 5.94 -14.55
CA GLU A 172 0.65 6.64 -13.53
C GLU A 172 2.12 6.83 -13.94
N TYR A 173 2.72 5.81 -14.56
CA TYR A 173 4.11 5.84 -14.97
C TYR A 173 4.23 5.65 -16.48
N VAL A 174 4.59 6.72 -17.18
CA VAL A 174 5.00 6.68 -18.59
C VAL A 174 6.53 6.76 -18.66
N PRO A 175 7.22 5.86 -19.39
CA PRO A 175 8.68 5.95 -19.57
C PRO A 175 9.08 7.33 -20.10
N ALA A 176 10.18 7.90 -19.58
CA ALA A 176 10.53 9.30 -19.83
C ALA A 176 10.71 9.64 -21.32
N SER A 177 11.35 8.76 -22.10
CA SER A 177 11.47 8.94 -23.56
C SER A 177 10.10 8.96 -24.25
N LYS A 178 9.23 8.01 -23.93
CA LYS A 178 7.86 7.94 -24.48
C LYS A 178 7.02 9.16 -24.09
N PHE A 179 7.15 9.63 -22.85
CA PHE A 179 6.48 10.83 -22.36
C PHE A 179 6.90 12.09 -23.13
N ALA A 180 8.19 12.19 -23.45
CA ALA A 180 8.76 13.32 -24.19
C ALA A 180 8.44 13.25 -25.70
N GLU A 181 8.58 12.06 -26.30
CA GLU A 181 8.61 11.89 -27.76
C GLU A 181 7.29 11.39 -28.36
N GLU A 182 6.49 10.59 -27.63
CA GLU A 182 5.35 9.86 -28.22
C GLU A 182 3.97 10.31 -27.75
N ILE A 183 3.90 11.03 -26.62
CA ILE A 183 2.66 11.63 -26.11
C ILE A 183 2.55 13.07 -26.63
N ASP A 184 2.02 13.19 -27.84
CA ASP A 184 1.65 14.46 -28.47
C ASP A 184 0.18 14.79 -28.16
N THR A 185 -0.03 15.73 -27.25
CA THR A 185 -1.37 16.19 -26.84
C THR A 185 -2.05 17.06 -27.89
N VAL A 186 -1.37 17.48 -28.97
CA VAL A 186 -2.01 18.13 -30.12
C VAL A 186 -2.70 17.07 -30.98
N ALA A 187 -2.01 15.98 -31.30
CA ALA A 187 -2.58 14.83 -32.02
C ALA A 187 -3.56 14.00 -31.17
N THR A 188 -3.39 14.00 -29.84
CA THR A 188 -4.27 13.29 -28.88
C THR A 188 -4.87 14.28 -27.87
N PRO A 189 -5.83 15.14 -28.28
CA PRO A 189 -6.32 16.25 -27.45
C PRO A 189 -7.11 15.80 -26.21
N PHE A 190 -7.52 14.54 -26.15
CA PHE A 190 -8.15 13.94 -24.97
C PHE A 190 -7.13 13.55 -23.88
N LEU A 191 -5.83 13.50 -24.20
CA LEU A 191 -4.77 13.23 -23.23
C LEU A 191 -4.23 14.52 -22.63
N ARG A 192 -3.85 14.42 -21.35
CA ARG A 192 -3.09 15.44 -20.65
C ARG A 192 -1.85 14.81 -20.03
N LYS A 193 -0.72 15.50 -20.11
CA LYS A 193 0.54 15.04 -19.53
C LYS A 193 0.94 15.91 -18.34
N TYR A 194 1.27 15.28 -17.23
CA TYR A 194 1.69 15.94 -16.00
C TYR A 194 2.97 15.30 -15.48
N ALA A 195 3.93 16.14 -15.10
CA ALA A 195 5.12 15.72 -14.37
C ALA A 195 5.12 16.42 -13.02
N PHE A 196 5.28 15.65 -11.94
CA PHE A 196 5.38 16.17 -10.58
C PHE A 196 6.51 15.46 -9.85
N PRO A 197 7.23 16.15 -8.94
CA PRO A 197 8.23 15.51 -8.10
C PRO A 197 7.57 14.45 -7.22
N THR A 198 8.17 13.26 -7.16
CA THR A 198 7.76 12.20 -6.24
C THR A 198 8.83 12.04 -5.15
N GLN A 199 8.41 11.69 -3.94
CA GLN A 199 9.35 11.34 -2.85
C GLN A 199 9.86 9.92 -3.07
N ALA A 200 10.57 9.70 -4.18
CA ALA A 200 11.15 8.43 -4.56
C ALA A 200 12.60 8.61 -4.98
N TYR A 201 13.42 7.62 -4.66
CA TYR A 201 14.80 7.55 -5.11
C TYR A 201 15.11 6.12 -5.54
N SER A 202 15.94 5.97 -6.57
CA SER A 202 16.52 4.68 -6.94
C SER A 202 17.87 4.54 -6.26
N TYR A 203 18.17 3.35 -5.76
CA TYR A 203 19.44 3.05 -5.09
C TYR A 203 19.94 1.66 -5.47
N ILE A 204 21.23 1.43 -5.25
CA ILE A 204 21.83 0.09 -5.30
C ILE A 204 21.90 -0.40 -3.86
N GLY A 205 21.08 -1.41 -3.54
CA GLY A 205 21.13 -2.10 -2.25
C GLY A 205 22.27 -3.11 -2.24
N PHE A 206 23.20 -2.98 -1.31
CA PHE A 206 24.27 -3.96 -1.12
C PHE A 206 23.85 -4.99 -0.07
N ASN A 207 23.88 -6.28 -0.42
CA ASN A 207 23.71 -7.34 0.57
C ASN A 207 24.97 -7.45 1.44
N THR A 208 24.90 -6.93 2.66
CA THR A 208 26.03 -6.89 3.61
C THR A 208 26.32 -8.22 4.29
N GLU A 209 25.46 -9.23 4.13
CA GLU A 209 25.71 -10.59 4.64
C GLU A 209 26.74 -11.34 3.79
N ARG A 210 26.94 -10.91 2.53
CA ARG A 210 28.00 -11.45 1.68
C ARG A 210 29.34 -10.87 2.12
N ALA A 211 30.30 -11.76 2.42
CA ALA A 211 31.66 -11.40 2.85
C ALA A 211 32.29 -10.28 1.99
N VAL A 212 32.21 -10.39 0.66
CA VAL A 212 32.77 -9.40 -0.29
C VAL A 212 32.18 -7.98 -0.13
N LEU A 213 30.95 -7.87 0.37
CA LEU A 213 30.21 -6.61 0.51
C LEU A 213 30.03 -6.18 1.98
N SER A 214 30.59 -6.93 2.93
CA SER A 214 30.45 -6.68 4.37
C SER A 214 31.21 -5.44 4.82
N ASP A 215 32.40 -5.18 4.27
CA ASP A 215 33.22 -4.01 4.60
C ASP A 215 32.60 -2.71 4.02
N PRO A 216 32.25 -1.71 4.85
CA PRO A 216 31.75 -0.43 4.37
C PRO A 216 32.72 0.31 3.43
N LYS A 217 34.04 0.09 3.54
CA LYS A 217 35.05 0.70 2.65
C LYS A 217 34.92 0.18 1.22
N VAL A 218 34.65 -1.11 1.04
CA VAL A 218 34.40 -1.70 -0.30
C VAL A 218 33.16 -1.07 -0.93
N ARG A 219 32.07 -0.94 -0.17
CA ARG A 219 30.84 -0.28 -0.66
C ARG A 219 31.07 1.18 -0.99
N LYS A 220 31.87 1.89 -0.19
CA LYS A 220 32.25 3.28 -0.46
C LYS A 220 33.09 3.41 -1.73
N ALA A 221 34.06 2.53 -1.95
CA ALA A 221 34.87 2.48 -3.17
C ALA A 221 34.00 2.25 -4.42
N MET A 222 33.11 1.26 -4.39
CA MET A 222 32.15 1.03 -5.48
C MET A 222 31.24 2.24 -5.73
N ALA A 223 30.82 2.93 -4.66
CA ALA A 223 30.03 4.16 -4.79
C ALA A 223 30.82 5.32 -5.39
N TYR A 224 32.16 5.35 -5.29
CA TYR A 224 33.00 6.31 -6.01
C TYR A 224 33.23 5.92 -7.47
N CYS A 225 33.25 4.62 -7.79
CA CYS A 225 33.36 4.14 -9.17
C CYS A 225 32.10 4.42 -10.01
N ARG A 226 30.99 4.88 -9.40
CA ARG A 226 29.77 5.23 -10.13
C ARG A 226 29.89 6.63 -10.72
N THR A 227 29.75 6.75 -12.03
CA THR A 227 29.59 8.05 -12.70
C THR A 227 28.12 8.46 -12.62
N ALA A 228 27.80 9.56 -11.93
CA ALA A 228 26.39 9.98 -11.71
C ALA A 228 25.69 10.53 -12.97
N MET A 229 26.44 11.03 -13.96
CA MET A 229 25.89 11.65 -15.17
C MET A 229 25.23 10.64 -16.14
N PRO A 230 25.86 9.52 -16.53
CA PRO A 230 25.26 8.56 -17.47
C PRO A 230 23.94 7.98 -16.98
N ILE A 231 23.83 7.71 -15.68
CA ILE A 231 22.61 7.14 -15.08
C ILE A 231 21.44 8.11 -15.21
N LYS A 232 21.65 9.40 -14.96
CA LYS A 232 20.57 10.40 -15.08
C LYS A 232 20.11 10.58 -16.53
N GLN A 233 21.03 10.57 -17.49
CA GLN A 233 20.70 10.69 -18.92
C GLN A 233 19.95 9.47 -19.45
N VAL A 234 20.32 8.26 -19.02
CA VAL A 234 19.59 7.03 -19.40
C VAL A 234 18.19 7.00 -18.76
N VAL A 235 18.07 7.42 -17.50
CA VAL A 235 16.79 7.34 -16.75
C VAL A 235 15.80 8.43 -17.15
N ARG A 236 16.26 9.65 -17.47
CA ARG A 236 15.37 10.78 -17.83
C ARG A 236 15.10 10.89 -19.32
N GLY A 237 15.69 10.03 -20.16
CA GLY A 237 15.80 10.27 -21.59
C GLY A 237 16.86 11.34 -21.89
N ARG A 238 17.41 11.34 -23.11
CA ARG A 238 18.29 12.43 -23.55
C ARG A 238 17.46 13.72 -23.54
N GLN A 239 17.84 14.66 -22.68
CA GLN A 239 17.45 16.06 -22.81
C GLN A 239 18.26 16.72 -23.90
#